data_AF-A0AAN7ELJ4-F1
#
_entry.id   AF-A0AAN7ELJ4-F1
#
_cell.length_a   1.000
_cell.length_b   1.000
_cell.length_c   1.000
_cell.angle_alpha   90.00
_cell.angle_beta   90.00
_cell.angle_gamma   90.00
#
_symmetry.space_group_name_H-M   'P 1'
#
loop_
_entity.id
_entity.type
_entity.pdbx_description
1 polymer ?
#
loop_
_entity_poly.entity_id
_entity_poly.type
_entity_poly.pdbx_seq_one_letter_code
_entity_poly.pdbx_strand_id
1 'polypeptide(L)' 'MNCDKCRSKAMKIASTASVINSKTIEGSDRDQLVVIGEDVDSANLTRSLRKKHCYATLWSVEEVKLKKEPEVNPPIPKAV' A
#
# COMPACT_ATOMS: atom_id res chain seq x y z
N MET A 1 8.96 -7.91 8.65
CA MET A 1 9.72 -6.93 7.83
C MET A 1 10.45 -5.98 8.78
N ASN A 2 11.63 -6.35 9.28
CA ASN A 2 12.06 -5.86 10.61
C ASN A 2 13.07 -4.69 10.55
N CYS A 3 13.36 -4.16 9.36
CA CYS A 3 14.39 -3.14 9.17
C CYS A 3 13.97 -2.06 8.17
N ASP A 4 14.46 -0.83 8.31
CA ASP A 4 14.05 0.27 7.41
C ASP A 4 14.55 0.07 5.99
N LYS A 5 15.77 -0.46 5.81
CA LYS A 5 16.27 -0.90 4.49
C LYS A 5 15.31 -1.92 3.86
N CYS A 6 14.69 -2.76 4.69
CA CYS A 6 13.75 -3.75 4.25
C CYS A 6 12.46 -3.07 3.77
N ARG A 7 11.91 -2.16 4.56
CA ARG A 7 10.69 -1.39 4.21
C ARG A 7 10.88 -0.59 2.92
N SER A 8 12.00 0.14 2.80
CA SER A 8 12.30 0.90 1.58
C SER A 8 12.43 0.00 0.34
N LYS A 9 12.99 -1.20 0.48
CA LYS A 9 13.11 -2.15 -0.64
C LYS A 9 11.74 -2.70 -1.04
N ALA A 10 10.89 -3.06 -0.08
CA ALA A 10 9.52 -3.51 -0.33
C ALA A 10 8.71 -2.45 -1.08
N MET A 11 8.76 -1.20 -0.61
CA MET A 11 8.07 -0.07 -1.23
C MET A 11 8.59 0.24 -2.64
N LYS A 12 9.92 0.14 -2.87
CA LYS A 12 10.51 0.27 -4.21
C LYS A 12 10.01 -0.81 -5.15
N ILE A 13 9.97 -2.08 -4.69
CA ILE A 13 9.51 -3.21 -5.51
C ILE A 13 8.04 -3.04 -5.88
N ALA A 14 7.19 -2.69 -4.92
CA ALA A 14 5.81 -2.33 -5.22
C ALA A 14 5.76 -1.19 -6.24
N SER A 15 6.59 -0.15 -6.07
CA SER A 15 6.66 0.97 -7.02
C SER A 15 7.14 0.64 -8.41
N THR A 16 7.94 -0.41 -8.57
CA THR A 16 8.38 -0.84 -9.90
C THR A 16 7.39 -1.80 -10.55
N ALA A 17 6.52 -2.43 -9.77
CA ALA A 17 5.63 -3.49 -10.25
C ALA A 17 4.33 -2.96 -10.87
N SER A 18 3.89 -1.73 -10.57
CA SER A 18 2.68 -1.16 -11.18
C SER A 18 2.62 0.38 -11.02
N VAL A 19 1.85 1.04 -11.90
CA VAL A 19 1.49 2.48 -11.96
C VAL A 19 0.59 2.97 -10.80
N ILE A 20 0.73 2.29 -9.67
CA ILE A 20 -0.07 2.37 -8.44
C ILE A 20 -0.28 3.80 -7.95
N ASN A 21 -1.55 4.12 -7.67
CA ASN A 21 -2.00 5.40 -7.11
C ASN A 21 -1.61 5.59 -5.63
N SER A 22 -1.56 4.53 -4.82
CA SER A 22 -1.12 4.62 -3.42
C SER A 22 -0.46 3.34 -2.88
N LYS A 23 0.58 3.53 -2.05
CA LYS A 23 1.36 2.45 -1.41
C LYS A 23 1.62 2.81 0.04
N THR A 24 1.17 1.95 0.94
CA THR A 24 1.34 2.18 2.40
C THR A 24 1.88 0.92 3.06
N ILE A 25 2.70 1.11 4.09
CA ILE A 25 3.10 0.04 4.99
C ILE A 25 2.28 0.20 6.27
N GLU A 26 1.45 -0.79 6.57
CA GLU A 26 0.54 -0.83 7.73
C GLU A 26 0.89 -2.00 8.67
N GLY A 27 0.06 -2.18 9.70
CA GLY A 27 0.24 -3.17 10.76
C GLY A 27 1.09 -2.63 11.92
N SER A 28 0.83 -3.14 13.13
CA SER A 28 1.56 -2.77 14.34
C SER A 28 3.08 -2.96 14.20
N ASP A 29 3.48 -4.00 13.47
CA ASP A 29 4.89 -4.34 13.20
C ASP A 29 5.45 -3.70 11.93
N ARG A 30 4.65 -2.90 11.21
CA ARG A 30 4.99 -2.26 9.92
C ARG A 30 5.51 -3.27 8.90
N ASP A 31 4.78 -4.37 8.77
CA ASP A 31 5.14 -5.52 7.95
C ASP A 31 4.07 -5.86 6.89
N GLN A 32 2.94 -5.16 6.89
CA GLN A 32 1.90 -5.32 5.89
C GLN A 32 2.06 -4.26 4.81
N LEU A 33 2.16 -4.68 3.56
CA LEU A 33 2.27 -3.78 2.40
C LEU A 33 0.92 -3.70 1.70
N VAL A 34 0.29 -2.53 1.74
CA VAL A 34 -0.99 -2.25 1.09
C VAL A 34 -0.72 -1.49 -0.21
N VAL A 35 -1.34 -1.98 -1.28
CA VAL A 35 -1.17 -1.46 -2.64
C VAL A 35 -2.55 -1.22 -3.25
N ILE A 36 -2.82 0.02 -3.65
CA ILE A 36 -4.08 0.43 -4.27
C ILE A 36 -3.80 0.98 -5.67
N GLY A 37 -4.35 0.33 -6.69
CA GLY A 37 -4.20 0.75 -8.09
C GLY A 37 -5.12 -0.04 -9.01
N GLU A 38 -5.22 0.42 -10.27
CA GLU A 38 -5.89 -0.29 -11.34
C GLU A 38 -4.96 -1.35 -11.94
N ASP A 39 -5.54 -2.46 -12.42
CA ASP A 39 -4.82 -3.58 -13.04
C ASP A 39 -3.64 -4.14 -12.22
N VAL A 40 -3.80 -4.21 -10.89
CA VAL A 40 -2.77 -4.76 -10.00
C VAL A 40 -2.77 -6.29 -10.06
N ASP A 41 -1.75 -6.86 -10.71
CA ASP A 41 -1.46 -8.29 -10.66
C ASP A 41 -0.87 -8.68 -9.28
N SER A 42 -1.77 -9.07 -8.38
CA SER A 42 -1.45 -9.45 -7.00
C SER A 42 -0.53 -10.68 -6.91
N ALA A 43 -0.64 -11.61 -7.86
CA ALA A 43 0.19 -12.82 -7.90
C ALA A 43 1.62 -12.48 -8.30
N ASN A 44 1.81 -11.68 -9.36
CA ASN A 44 3.13 -11.28 -9.84
C ASN A 44 3.82 -10.30 -8.87
N LEU A 45 3.05 -9.41 -8.24
CA LEU A 45 3.55 -8.56 -7.17
C LEU A 45 4.10 -9.40 -6.00
N THR A 46 3.31 -10.36 -5.51
CA THR A 46 3.72 -11.26 -4.42
C THR A 46 4.96 -12.08 -4.81
N ARG A 47 5.00 -12.59 -6.05
CA ARG A 47 6.16 -13.31 -6.57
C ARG A 47 7.42 -12.45 -6.63
N SER A 48 7.29 -11.20 -7.09
CA SER A 48 8.40 -10.25 -7.15
C SER A 48 8.93 -9.90 -5.76
N LEU A 49 8.04 -9.75 -4.78
CA LEU A 49 8.40 -9.54 -3.38
C LEU A 49 9.11 -10.76 -2.79
N ARG A 50 8.63 -11.98 -3.00
CA ARG A 50 9.32 -13.21 -2.57
C ARG A 50 10.73 -13.30 -3.15
N LYS A 51 10.89 -13.02 -4.44
CA LYS A 51 12.20 -13.09 -5.13
C LYS A 51 13.20 -12.07 -4.59
N LYS A 52 12.77 -10.84 -4.34
CA LYS A 52 13.67 -9.73 -3.96
C LYS A 52 13.76 -9.50 -2.46
N HIS A 53 12.83 -10.05 -1.68
CA HIS A 53 12.61 -9.74 -0.27
C HIS A 53 12.38 -10.96 0.64
N CYS A 54 12.77 -12.13 0.14
CA CYS A 54 12.77 -13.45 0.80
C CYS A 54 11.39 -14.00 1.18
N TYR A 55 10.57 -13.27 1.93
CA TYR A 55 9.27 -13.75 2.41
C TYR A 55 8.17 -12.68 2.23
N ALA A 56 7.13 -13.05 1.49
CA ALA A 56 5.92 -12.27 1.35
C ALA A 56 4.74 -13.23 1.14
N THR A 57 3.62 -12.98 1.82
CA THR A 57 2.40 -13.77 1.69
C THR A 57 1.29 -12.84 1.24
N LEU A 58 0.52 -13.27 0.24
CA LEU A 58 -0.69 -12.57 -0.15
C LEU A 58 -1.70 -12.75 0.99
N TRP A 59 -2.05 -11.67 1.67
CA TRP A 59 -2.96 -11.72 2.81
C TRP A 59 -4.42 -11.56 2.41
N SER A 60 -4.74 -10.54 1.61
CA SER A 60 -6.08 -10.28 1.08
C SER A 60 -6.00 -9.48 -0.20
N VAL A 61 -7.01 -9.65 -1.06
CA VAL A 61 -7.21 -8.88 -2.29
C VAL A 61 -8.65 -8.41 -2.30
N GLU A 62 -8.84 -7.10 -2.30
CA GLU A 62 -10.15 -6.48 -2.29
C GLU A 62 -10.24 -5.46 -3.41
N GLU A 63 -11.41 -5.41 -4.07
CA GLU A 63 -11.72 -4.34 -5.00
C GLU A 63 -12.04 -3.07 -4.21
N VAL A 64 -11.15 -2.09 -4.29
CA VAL A 64 -11.38 -0.78 -3.71
C VAL A 64 -12.35 -0.03 -4.62
N LYS A 65 -13.65 -0.16 -4.38
CA LYS A 65 -14.64 0.76 -4.94
C LYS A 65 -14.33 2.13 -4.35
N LEU A 66 -13.90 3.07 -5.19
CA LEU A 66 -13.75 4.48 -4.81
C LEU A 66 -15.09 4.98 -4.26
N LYS A 67 -15.29 4.86 -2.95
CA LYS A 67 -16.22 5.71 -2.24
C LYS A 67 -15.59 7.09 -2.34
N LYS A 68 -16.21 7.97 -3.13
CA LYS A 68 -15.93 9.40 -3.06
C LYS A 68 -15.84 9.77 -1.57
N GLU A 69 -14.66 10.18 -1.14
CA GLU A 69 -14.48 10.70 0.20
C GLU A 69 -15.47 11.88 0.35
N PRO A 70 -16.27 11.95 1.42
CA PRO A 70 -17.02 13.16 1.68
C PRO A 70 -16.00 14.27 1.92
N GLU A 71 -16.13 15.37 1.17
CA GLU A 71 -15.30 16.57 1.34
C GLU A 71 -15.17 16.90 2.84
N VAL A 72 -13.92 16.99 3.28
CA VAL A 72 -13.57 17.66 4.53
C VAL A 72 -14.07 19.11 4.41
N ASN A 73 -15.25 19.40 4.95
CA ASN A 73 -15.69 20.78 5.15
C ASN A 73 -14.62 21.50 5.99
N PRO A 74 -14.06 22.64 5.53
CA PRO A 74 -13.11 23.39 6.34
C PRO A 74 -13.81 23.85 7.64
N PRO A 75 -13.09 23.90 8.79
CA PRO A 75 -13.66 24.40 10.02
C PRO A 75 -14.05 25.87 9.83
N ILE A 76 -15.36 26.14 9.90
CA ILE A 76 -15.93 27.48 9.95
C ILE A 76 -15.25 28.22 11.12
N PRO A 77 -14.62 29.39 10.90
CA PRO A 77 -14.10 30.19 12.00
C PRO A 77 -15.25 30.57 12.92
N LYS A 78 -15.23 30.11 14.18
CA LYS A 78 -16.19 30.56 15.19
C LYS A 78 -15.84 32.00 15.55
N ALA A 79 -16.65 32.94 15.08
CA ALA A 79 -16.70 34.29 15.62
C ALA A 79 -17.40 34.26 16.99
N VAL A 80 -16.66 34.60 18.04
CA VAL A 80 -17.15 35.20 19.29
C VAL A 80 -16.06 36.13 19.80
#